data_AF-A0A954K6G6-F1
#
_entry.id   AF-A0A954K6G6-F1
#
_cell.length_a   1.000
_cell.length_b   1.000
_cell.length_c   1.000
_cell.angle_alpha   90.00
_cell.angle_beta   90.00
_cell.angle_gamma   90.00
#
_symmetry.space_group_name_H-M   'P 1'
#
loop_
_entity.id
_entity.type
_entity.pdbx_description
1 polymer ?
#
loop_
_entity_poly.entity_id
_entity_poly.type
_entity_poly.pdbx_seq_one_letter_code
_entity_poly.pdbx_strand_id
1 'polypeptide(L)' 'MTEFRAFHNTDPPQLLKLWHAAGLGRGAAECLSIDAFEVLIFSQPYFDPNGLIVAVEEGEVVGFVLAGFGPNKAGSALD' A
#
# COMPACT_ATOMS: atom_id res chain seq x y z
N MET A 1 17.71 -7.92 7.73
CA MET A 1 16.63 -8.93 7.87
C MET A 1 15.35 -8.17 7.68
N THR A 2 14.57 -8.57 6.68
CA THR A 2 13.31 -7.87 6.37
C THR A 2 12.20 -8.39 7.28
N GLU A 3 11.59 -7.46 8.02
CA GLU A 3 10.40 -7.70 8.82
C GLU A 3 9.16 -7.28 8.03
N PHE A 4 8.06 -8.00 8.19
CA PHE A 4 6.79 -7.67 7.56
C PHE A 4 5.77 -7.35 8.65
N ARG A 5 5.06 -6.23 8.48
CA ARG A 5 4.02 -5.79 9.40
C ARG A 5 2.83 -5.20 8.66
N ALA A 6 1.71 -5.06 9.38
CA ALA A 6 0.56 -4.30 8.90
C ALA A 6 0.87 -2.78 8.83
N PHE A 7 0.03 -2.07 8.10
CA PHE A 7 0.06 -0.62 7.98
C PHE A 7 -0.13 0.11 9.32
N HIS A 8 0.58 1.21 9.48
CA HIS A 8 0.41 2.20 10.53
C HIS A 8 0.11 3.57 9.92
N ASN A 9 -0.64 4.42 10.63
CA ASN A 9 -0.99 5.77 10.17
C ASN A 9 0.23 6.70 9.95
N THR A 10 1.42 6.31 10.40
CA THR A 10 2.68 7.03 10.16
C THR A 10 3.38 6.62 8.86
N ASP A 11 2.89 5.59 8.18
CA ASP A 11 3.49 5.06 6.95
C ASP A 11 3.23 5.91 5.69
N PRO A 12 2.08 6.60 5.50
CA PRO A 12 1.76 7.26 4.22
C PRO A 12 2.89 8.10 3.61
N PRO A 13 3.64 8.94 4.36
CA PRO A 13 4.75 9.70 3.78
C PRO A 13 5.89 8.82 3.26
N GLN A 14 6.19 7.71 3.94
CA GLN A 14 7.25 6.78 3.56
C GLN A 14 6.84 5.92 2.35
N LEU A 15 5.58 5.47 2.32
CA LEU A 15 5.04 4.72 1.19
C LEU A 15 5.00 5.56 -0.09
N LEU A 16 4.60 6.83 0.01
CA LEU A 16 4.60 7.74 -1.14
C LEU A 16 6.02 8.00 -1.66
N LYS A 17 6.99 8.21 -0.75
CA LYS A 17 8.40 8.34 -1.12
C LYS A 17 8.90 7.11 -1.89
N LEU A 18 8.56 5.90 -1.41
CA LEU A 18 8.93 4.67 -2.09
C LEU A 18 8.23 4.52 -3.44
N TRP A 19 6.95 4.87 -3.55
CA TRP A 19 6.20 4.85 -4.81
C TRP A 19 6.85 5.73 -5.88
N HIS A 20 7.26 6.95 -5.53
CA HIS A 20 7.98 7.83 -6.46
C HIS A 20 9.38 7.29 -6.81
N ALA A 21 10.09 6.72 -5.84
CA ALA A 21 11.43 6.17 -6.06
C ALA A 21 11.43 4.87 -6.88
N ALA A 22 10.34 4.09 -6.84
CA ALA A 22 10.23 2.80 -7.51
C ALA A 22 10.28 2.89 -9.05
N GLY A 23 10.03 4.08 -9.63
CA GLY A 23 10.15 4.28 -11.08
C GLY A 23 9.22 3.35 -11.86
N LEU A 24 7.95 3.26 -11.46
CA LEU A 24 6.94 2.32 -11.97
C LEU A 24 6.72 2.42 -13.49
N GLY A 25 7.18 3.50 -14.12
CA GLY A 25 7.24 3.66 -15.55
C GLY A 25 5.94 4.15 -16.18
N ARG A 26 5.88 4.05 -17.50
CA ARG A 26 4.80 4.64 -18.29
C ARG A 26 3.43 4.09 -17.87
N GLY A 27 2.52 5.00 -17.55
CA GLY A 27 1.13 4.69 -17.19
C GLY A 27 0.91 4.55 -15.68
N ALA A 28 1.97 4.61 -14.87
CA ALA A 28 1.82 4.73 -13.43
C ALA A 28 1.33 6.13 -13.04
N ALA A 29 0.62 6.21 -11.91
CA ALA A 29 0.29 7.49 -11.29
C ALA A 29 1.58 8.09 -10.69
N GLU A 30 2.13 9.11 -11.35
CA GLU A 30 3.30 9.85 -10.87
C GLU A 30 2.88 11.22 -10.30
N CYS A 31 3.80 11.91 -9.63
CA CYS A 31 3.59 13.25 -9.08
C CYS A 31 2.38 13.37 -8.12
N LEU A 32 1.98 12.27 -7.47
CA LEU A 32 0.94 12.28 -6.45
C LEU A 32 1.35 13.12 -5.25
N SER A 33 0.45 14.01 -4.78
CA SER A 33 0.58 14.65 -3.47
C SER A 33 0.24 13.66 -2.36
N ILE A 34 0.67 13.97 -1.13
CA ILE A 34 0.29 13.15 0.04
C ILE A 34 -1.23 13.12 0.23
N ASP A 35 -1.91 14.25 0.08
CA ASP A 35 -3.38 14.30 0.21
C ASP A 35 -4.08 13.42 -0.83
N ALA A 36 -3.62 13.45 -2.08
CA ALA A 36 -4.17 12.61 -3.13
C ALA A 36 -3.93 11.13 -2.85
N PHE A 37 -2.71 10.78 -2.39
CA PHE A 37 -2.35 9.41 -2.03
C PHE A 37 -3.24 8.88 -0.88
N GLU A 38 -3.46 9.69 0.16
CA GLU A 38 -4.31 9.29 1.29
C GLU A 38 -5.78 9.17 0.93
N VAL A 39 -6.31 10.08 0.11
CA VAL A 39 -7.71 10.02 -0.35
C VAL A 39 -7.94 8.81 -1.24
N LEU A 40 -7.05 8.56 -2.20
CA LEU A 40 -7.24 7.50 -3.21
C LEU A 40 -7.03 6.10 -2.65
N ILE A 41 -6.20 5.94 -1.60
CA ILE A 41 -5.87 4.63 -1.05
C ILE A 41 -6.52 4.39 0.31
N PHE A 42 -6.24 5.25 1.31
CA PHE A 42 -6.58 4.97 2.71
C PHE A 42 -7.98 5.45 3.11
N SER A 43 -8.53 6.44 2.40
CA SER A 43 -9.86 6.99 2.69
C SER A 43 -11.01 6.21 2.05
N GLN A 44 -10.70 5.08 1.41
CA GLN A 44 -11.71 4.23 0.79
C GLN A 44 -12.48 3.45 1.88
N PRO A 45 -13.82 3.33 1.79
CA PRO A 45 -14.63 2.67 2.82
C PRO A 45 -14.33 1.17 2.99
N TYR A 46 -13.63 0.58 2.02
CA TYR A 46 -13.20 -0.82 2.00
C TYR A 46 -11.69 -0.99 2.27
N PHE A 47 -11.00 0.07 2.68
CA PHE A 47 -9.59 -0.04 3.06
C PHE A 47 -9.44 -0.87 4.34
N ASP A 48 -8.65 -1.95 4.27
CA ASP A 48 -8.25 -2.75 5.42
C ASP A 48 -6.77 -2.49 5.75
N PRO A 49 -6.46 -1.88 6.90
CA PRO A 49 -5.08 -1.68 7.37
C PRO A 49 -4.26 -2.98 7.47
N ASN A 50 -4.91 -4.12 7.74
CA ASN A 50 -4.23 -5.41 7.81
C ASN A 50 -3.94 -6.01 6.43
N GLY A 51 -4.68 -5.58 5.40
CA GLY A 51 -4.46 -5.94 4.01
C GLY A 51 -3.27 -5.22 3.37
N LEU A 52 -2.80 -4.11 3.97
CA LEU A 52 -1.58 -3.43 3.52
C LEU A 52 -0.37 -3.94 4.31
N ILE A 53 0.48 -4.68 3.64
CA ILE A 53 1.70 -5.26 4.21
C ILE A 53 2.88 -4.36 3.87
N VAL A 54 3.62 -3.97 4.90
CA VAL A 54 4.82 -3.14 4.81
C VAL A 54 6.05 -3.97 5.12
N ALA A 55 7.04 -3.93 4.25
CA ALA A 55 8.36 -4.52 4.44
C ALA A 55 9.31 -3.47 5.04
N VAL A 56 9.93 -3.82 6.16
CA VAL A 56 10.84 -2.96 6.91
C VAL A 56 12.20 -3.63 7.02
N GLU A 57 13.26 -2.92 6.68
CA GLU A 57 14.63 -3.38 6.88
C GLU A 57 15.42 -2.28 7.61
N GLU A 58 16.05 -2.65 8.74
CA GLU A 58 16.83 -1.73 9.58
C GLU A 58 16.06 -0.46 10.02
N GLY A 59 14.73 -0.59 10.18
CA GLY A 59 13.84 0.51 10.56
C GLY A 59 13.31 1.34 9.40
N GLU A 60 13.80 1.10 8.17
CA GLU A 60 13.36 1.80 6.96
C GLU A 60 12.32 0.98 6.19
N VAL A 61 11.30 1.66 5.66
CA VAL A 61 10.32 1.04 4.77
C VAL A 61 10.94 0.82 3.40
N VAL A 62 11.08 -0.45 3.01
CA VAL A 62 11.75 -0.86 1.74
C VAL A 62 10.78 -1.46 0.72
N GLY A 63 9.54 -1.71 1.10
CA GLY A 63 8.53 -2.32 0.25
C GLY A 63 7.14 -2.22 0.85
N PHE A 64 6.11 -2.26 0.02
CA PHE A 64 4.75 -2.51 0.48
C PHE A 64 3.89 -3.13 -0.61
N VAL A 65 2.81 -3.77 -0.19
CA VAL A 65 1.75 -4.26 -1.07
C VAL A 65 0.41 -4.02 -0.39
N LEU A 66 -0.55 -3.49 -1.13
CA LEU A 66 -1.95 -3.48 -0.73
C LEU A 66 -2.62 -4.75 -1.27
N ALA A 67 -2.73 -5.76 -0.42
CA ALA A 67 -3.48 -6.96 -0.73
C ALA A 67 -4.98 -6.67 -0.51
N GLY A 68 -5.77 -6.87 -1.56
CA GLY A 68 -7.22 -6.80 -1.48
C GLY A 68 -7.83 -8.16 -1.16
N PHE A 69 -9.17 -8.19 -1.10
CA PHE A 69 -9.94 -9.41 -0.94
C PHE A 69 -9.80 -10.31 -2.16
N GLY A 70 -9.52 -11.60 -1.92
CA GLY A 70 -9.51 -12.62 -2.97
C GLY A 70 -10.94 -13.04 -3.35
N PRO A 71 -11.13 -13.76 -4.46
CA PRO A 71 -12.42 -14.39 -4.75
C PRO A 71 -12.72 -15.46 -3.71
N ASN A 72 -13.98 -15.58 -3.31
CA ASN A 72 -14.46 -16.70 -2.52
C ASN A 72 -14.29 -18.02 -3.29
N LYS A 73 -14.39 -19.16 -2.59
CA LYS A 73 -14.19 -20.49 -3.19
C LYS A 73 -15.09 -20.78 -4.40
N ALA A 74 -16.27 -20.16 -4.46
CA ALA A 74 -17.23 -20.34 -5.55
C ALA A 74 -16.97 -19.39 -6.75
N GLY A 75 -16.06 -18.43 -6.61
CA GLY A 75 -15.81 -17.38 -7.60
C GLY A 75 -16.98 -16.42 -7.81
N SER A 76 -17.94 -16.36 -6.89
CA SER A 76 -19.17 -15.58 -7.04
C SER A 76 -19.14 -14.22 -6.31
N ALA A 77 -18.23 -14.06 -5.36
CA ALA A 77 -18.01 -12.84 -4.59
C ALA A 77 -16.57 -12.77 -4.09
N LEU A 78 -16.21 -11.70 -3.40
CA LEU A 78 -14.96 -11.59 -2.64
C LEU A 78 -15.12 -12.30 -1.27
N ASP A 79 -14.01 -12.82 -0.72
CA ASP A 79 -13.92 -13.41 0.62
C ASP A 79 -13.49 -12.37 1.67
#